data_AF-A0A9W9ZQL5-F1
#
_entry.id   AF-A0A9W9ZQL5-F1
#
_cell.length_a   1.000
_cell.length_b   1.000
_cell.length_c   1.000
_cell.angle_alpha   90.00
_cell.angle_beta   90.00
_cell.angle_gamma   90.00
#
_symmetry.space_group_name_H-M   'P 1'
#
loop_
_entity.id
_entity.type
_entity.pdbx_description
1 polymer ?
#
loop_
_entity_poly.entity_id
_entity_poly.type
_entity_poly.pdbx_seq_one_letter_code
_entity_poly.pdbx_strand_id
1 'polypeptide(L)'
;MSKKRKRSVNALEDDEMNQKLRDGRPVKRNARQEKELAQLQEELQKQGNSTTLCGLKNTFKNCRQKLASTRNKDMKDARQVEQGKNVLSTWIRSNEASTPVPSQSDTDAAAAPVVEDIDALSSLSGEQDVLDLQDQDLSLNICDDELKLDVSDSEDFGRLSGCEAADDVCVKLNELIQTCKIPKDKIMYKYLKDTVHIMINYDHKYDPDVVEFFNTIEYLGGGSTVNFLRGPMFHGQGRGGIRNAEDAACNLGGPSKRTQDKKRGGYTTKSGVLKDLHLAFITLANENTSNVPPFIETESVKVIGVAMENDGTPLKPGIQFDDRMKTNVGLKQEVDIKFVRDNPNLRILRGNIITEANVSFITSLCNNLSMPIAVYYLTKSGKTGEDMKDFFLEQVKILQVCKACLERIPSDNHTVQLPPEDLCCSVCEECLQNGKVCDTCAERKQPSHIPSLRACKRCYDAGQQCVRCAVLVLTTDCEEGNKKAMELISKMQEERSIDPALQYLVFLS
;
A
#
# COMPACT_ATOMS: atom_id res chain seq x y z
N MET A 1 -3.27 50.35 10.90
CA MET A 1 -4.50 49.52 10.80
C MET A 1 -4.54 48.50 9.63
N SER A 2 -3.45 48.26 8.87
CA SER A 2 -3.48 47.38 7.66
C SER A 2 -3.02 45.91 7.91
N LYS A 3 -2.28 45.62 8.99
CA LYS A 3 -1.76 44.26 9.28
C LYS A 3 -2.76 43.33 9.98
N LYS A 4 -3.77 43.87 10.70
CA LYS A 4 -4.77 43.06 11.42
C LYS A 4 -5.86 42.49 10.49
N ARG A 5 -6.21 43.19 9.41
CA ARG A 5 -7.17 42.73 8.39
C ARG A 5 -6.62 41.61 7.48
N LYS A 6 -5.32 41.61 7.14
CA LYS A 6 -4.73 40.52 6.33
C LYS A 6 -4.62 39.19 7.08
N ARG A 7 -4.42 39.21 8.40
CA ARG A 7 -4.41 37.98 9.21
C ARG A 7 -5.80 37.38 9.41
N SER A 8 -6.86 38.20 9.41
CA SER A 8 -8.23 37.68 9.54
C SER A 8 -8.78 37.09 8.25
N VAL A 9 -8.33 37.55 7.08
CA VAL A 9 -8.76 37.01 5.78
C VAL A 9 -8.14 35.63 5.54
N ASN A 10 -6.85 35.45 5.81
CA ASN A 10 -6.19 34.15 5.62
C ASN A 10 -6.69 33.08 6.61
N ALA A 11 -7.02 33.46 7.86
CA ALA A 11 -7.59 32.52 8.82
C ALA A 11 -9.01 32.06 8.45
N LEU A 12 -9.80 32.93 7.80
CA LEU A 12 -11.14 32.58 7.30
C LEU A 12 -11.09 31.66 6.08
N GLU A 13 -10.08 31.82 5.21
CA GLU A 13 -9.87 30.95 4.04
C GLU A 13 -9.40 29.53 4.44
N ASP A 14 -8.56 29.42 5.48
CA ASP A 14 -8.10 28.14 6.03
C ASP A 14 -9.21 27.41 6.80
N ASP A 15 -10.06 28.12 7.54
CA ASP A 15 -11.22 27.54 8.22
C ASP A 15 -12.29 27.07 7.22
N GLU A 16 -12.52 27.81 6.13
CA GLU A 16 -13.47 27.41 5.07
C GLU A 16 -12.98 26.17 4.29
N MET A 17 -11.67 26.05 4.06
CA MET A 17 -11.05 24.90 3.43
C MET A 17 -11.08 23.65 4.33
N ASN A 18 -10.79 23.81 5.63
CA ASN A 18 -10.90 22.73 6.60
C ASN A 18 -12.35 22.28 6.83
N GLN A 19 -13.32 23.20 6.76
CA GLN A 19 -14.75 22.88 6.81
C GLN A 19 -15.20 22.08 5.57
N LYS A 20 -14.73 22.46 4.36
CA LYS A 20 -15.03 21.72 3.12
C LYS A 20 -14.46 20.30 3.11
N LEU A 21 -13.28 20.10 3.71
CA LEU A 21 -12.67 18.78 3.89
C LEU A 21 -13.44 17.91 4.90
N ARG A 22 -13.94 18.49 5.99
CA ARG A 22 -14.80 17.77 6.97
C ARG A 22 -16.16 17.38 6.40
N ASP A 23 -16.71 18.19 5.50
CA ASP A 23 -18.02 17.96 4.87
C ASP A 23 -17.96 17.01 3.66
N GLY A 24 -16.79 16.44 3.33
CA GLY A 24 -16.63 15.54 2.18
C GLY A 24 -16.89 16.19 0.81
N ARG A 25 -16.83 17.53 0.73
CA ARG A 25 -17.06 18.26 -0.53
C ARG A 25 -15.74 18.37 -1.32
N PRO A 26 -15.74 18.06 -2.62
CA PRO A 26 -14.52 18.13 -3.41
C PRO A 26 -14.00 19.57 -3.46
N VAL A 27 -12.69 19.72 -3.19
CA VAL A 27 -11.99 20.99 -3.34
C VAL A 27 -11.95 21.32 -4.84
N LYS A 28 -12.77 22.28 -5.27
CA LYS A 28 -12.75 22.75 -6.66
C LYS A 28 -11.39 23.38 -6.94
N ARG A 29 -10.74 22.90 -8.00
CA ARG A 29 -9.55 23.52 -8.59
C ARG A 29 -9.87 24.98 -8.88
N ASN A 30 -8.91 25.87 -8.66
CA ASN A 30 -9.13 27.25 -9.06
C ASN A 30 -9.22 27.33 -10.60
N ALA A 31 -9.93 28.33 -11.12
CA ALA A 31 -10.19 28.47 -12.57
C ALA A 31 -8.90 28.49 -13.42
N ARG A 32 -7.75 28.80 -12.81
CA ARG A 32 -6.45 28.77 -13.45
C ARG A 32 -5.91 27.35 -13.61
N GLN A 33 -6.01 26.51 -12.58
CA GLN A 33 -5.61 25.10 -12.63
C GLN A 33 -6.50 24.29 -13.59
N GLU A 34 -7.81 24.58 -13.63
CA GLU A 34 -8.70 23.96 -14.62
C GLU A 34 -8.34 24.38 -16.05
N LYS A 35 -7.98 25.65 -16.25
CA LYS A 35 -7.54 26.16 -17.56
C LYS A 35 -6.20 25.57 -18.00
N GLU A 36 -5.25 25.40 -17.09
CA GLU A 36 -3.94 24.79 -17.36
C GLU A 36 -4.07 23.28 -17.67
N LEU A 37 -4.95 22.57 -16.97
CA LEU A 37 -5.22 21.15 -17.23
C LEU A 37 -5.98 20.95 -18.55
N ALA A 38 -6.95 21.81 -18.85
CA ALA A 38 -7.66 21.79 -20.13
C ALA A 38 -6.71 22.09 -21.30
N GLN A 39 -5.77 23.03 -21.13
CA GLN A 39 -4.73 23.31 -22.14
C GLN A 39 -3.82 22.11 -22.37
N LEU A 40 -3.39 21.43 -21.29
CA LEU A 40 -2.56 20.22 -21.41
C LEU A 40 -3.31 19.07 -22.08
N GLN A 41 -4.59 18.87 -21.77
CA GLN A 41 -5.42 17.85 -22.39
C GLN A 41 -5.68 18.15 -23.88
N GLU A 42 -5.91 19.41 -24.24
CA GLU A 42 -6.09 19.85 -25.63
C GLU A 42 -4.78 19.73 -26.43
N GLU A 43 -3.64 20.05 -25.83
CA GLU A 43 -2.31 19.87 -26.44
C GLU A 43 -1.97 18.39 -26.65
N LEU A 44 -2.34 17.52 -25.71
CA LEU A 44 -2.16 16.07 -25.84
C LEU A 44 -3.09 15.45 -26.90
N GLN A 45 -4.36 15.88 -26.98
CA GLN A 45 -5.30 15.43 -28.02
C GLN A 45 -4.88 15.87 -29.43
N LYS A 46 -4.36 17.08 -29.60
CA LYS A 46 -3.81 17.55 -30.89
C LYS A 46 -2.57 16.76 -31.32
N GLN A 47 -1.83 16.16 -30.38
CA GLN A 47 -0.61 15.39 -30.62
C GLN A 47 -0.84 13.90 -30.87
N GLY A 48 -1.98 13.33 -30.47
CA GLY A 48 -2.42 12.01 -30.94
C GLY A 48 -2.47 11.89 -32.48
N ASN A 49 -2.50 13.02 -33.18
CA ASN A 49 -2.51 13.12 -34.64
C ASN A 49 -1.16 13.52 -35.26
N SER A 50 -0.10 13.78 -34.48
CA SER A 50 1.20 14.29 -34.99
C SER A 50 2.38 13.42 -34.55
N THR A 51 2.85 12.57 -35.48
CA THR A 51 3.88 11.54 -35.34
C THR A 51 5.35 12.03 -35.26
N THR A 52 5.67 13.16 -34.63
CA THR A 52 7.07 13.63 -34.59
C THR A 52 7.67 13.80 -33.19
N LEU A 53 8.72 12.99 -32.96
CA LEU A 53 9.61 12.88 -31.80
C LEU A 53 10.19 14.22 -31.30
N CYS A 54 10.26 15.24 -32.16
CA CYS A 54 10.85 16.54 -31.84
C CYS A 54 9.89 17.45 -31.03
N GLY A 55 8.57 17.31 -31.23
CA GLY A 55 7.56 18.09 -30.51
C GLY A 55 7.48 17.74 -29.02
N LEU A 56 7.48 16.44 -28.70
CA LEU A 56 7.43 15.94 -27.33
C LEU A 56 8.67 16.34 -26.51
N LYS A 57 9.89 16.22 -27.08
CA LYS A 57 11.14 16.58 -26.39
C LYS A 57 11.20 18.06 -25.98
N ASN A 58 10.72 18.97 -26.83
CA ASN A 58 10.71 20.40 -26.53
C ASN A 58 9.64 20.77 -25.48
N THR A 59 8.50 20.10 -25.51
CA THR A 59 7.41 20.35 -24.54
C THR A 59 7.74 19.78 -23.16
N PHE A 60 8.36 18.59 -23.06
CA PHE A 60 8.89 18.09 -21.78
C PHE A 60 9.99 18.99 -21.20
N LYS A 61 10.82 19.60 -22.05
CA LYS A 61 11.82 20.61 -21.64
C LYS A 61 11.16 21.88 -21.07
N ASN A 62 10.06 22.32 -21.68
CA ASN A 62 9.27 23.46 -21.21
C ASN A 62 8.46 23.14 -19.92
N CYS A 63 7.93 21.93 -19.79
CA CYS A 63 7.30 21.44 -18.56
C CYS A 63 8.30 21.32 -17.42
N ARG A 64 9.51 20.82 -17.70
CA ARG A 64 10.65 20.77 -16.75
C ARG A 64 11.04 22.16 -16.26
N GLN A 65 11.08 23.17 -17.14
CA GLN A 65 11.34 24.56 -16.75
C GLN A 65 10.19 25.17 -15.91
N LYS A 66 8.93 24.90 -16.26
CA LYS A 66 7.76 25.38 -15.50
C LYS A 66 7.68 24.74 -14.11
N LEU A 67 7.89 23.42 -14.00
CA LEU A 67 7.90 22.70 -12.72
C LEU A 67 9.08 23.13 -11.83
N ALA A 68 10.28 23.31 -12.39
CA ALA A 68 11.44 23.82 -11.65
C ALA A 68 11.24 25.27 -11.16
N SER A 69 10.52 26.11 -11.91
CA SER A 69 10.20 27.47 -11.48
C SER A 69 9.17 27.53 -10.34
N THR A 70 8.27 26.54 -10.29
CA THR A 70 7.21 26.44 -9.27
C THR A 70 7.79 25.87 -7.97
N ARG A 71 8.59 24.80 -8.04
CA ARG A 71 9.30 24.18 -6.90
C ARG A 71 10.28 25.15 -6.22
N ASN A 72 10.96 26.01 -6.98
CA ASN A 72 11.84 27.06 -6.43
C ASN A 72 11.09 28.17 -5.70
N LYS A 73 9.81 28.39 -6.03
CA LYS A 73 8.95 29.37 -5.36
C LYS A 73 8.41 28.80 -4.06
N ASP A 74 7.93 27.57 -4.09
CA ASP A 74 7.39 26.88 -2.90
C ASP A 74 8.48 26.60 -1.84
N MET A 75 9.72 26.29 -2.25
CA MET A 75 10.87 26.19 -1.33
C MET A 75 11.26 27.52 -0.69
N LYS A 76 11.09 28.65 -1.40
CA LYS A 76 11.35 29.99 -0.83
C LYS A 76 10.29 30.37 0.20
N ASP A 77 9.05 30.00 -0.05
CA ASP A 77 7.93 30.26 0.86
C ASP A 77 8.00 29.34 2.10
N ALA A 78 8.43 28.08 1.96
CA ALA A 78 8.68 27.17 3.08
C ALA A 78 9.85 27.63 3.98
N ARG A 79 10.95 28.12 3.41
CA ARG A 79 12.09 28.68 4.18
C ARG A 79 11.71 29.93 4.99
N GLN A 80 10.76 30.74 4.52
CA GLN A 80 10.27 31.89 5.29
C GLN A 80 9.38 31.48 6.47
N VAL A 81 8.64 30.37 6.36
CA VAL A 81 7.82 29.81 7.45
C VAL A 81 8.70 29.19 8.55
N GLU A 82 9.80 28.55 8.18
CA GLU A 82 10.72 27.90 9.12
C GLU A 82 11.56 28.92 9.93
N GLN A 83 11.96 30.04 9.31
CA GLN A 83 12.58 31.16 10.02
C GLN A 83 11.63 31.84 11.01
N GLY A 84 10.30 31.80 10.77
CA GLY A 84 9.29 32.32 11.70
C GLY A 84 9.06 31.43 12.94
N LYS A 85 9.25 30.11 12.81
CA LYS A 85 9.08 29.16 13.92
C LYS A 85 10.23 29.21 14.94
N ASN A 86 11.46 29.50 14.48
CA ASN A 86 12.62 29.71 15.36
C ASN A 86 12.51 30.96 16.26
N VAL A 87 11.72 31.96 15.87
CA VAL A 87 11.47 33.15 16.71
C VAL A 87 10.50 32.83 17.85
N LEU A 88 9.54 31.93 17.62
CA LEU A 88 8.53 31.53 18.62
C LEU A 88 9.11 30.61 19.71
N SER A 89 10.02 29.69 19.34
CA SER A 89 10.71 28.81 20.30
C SER A 89 11.69 29.59 21.19
N THR A 90 12.30 30.65 20.67
CA THR A 90 13.18 31.54 21.43
C THR A 90 12.39 32.41 22.41
N TRP A 91 11.14 32.77 22.09
CA TRP A 91 10.26 33.55 22.97
C TRP A 91 9.68 32.73 24.14
N ILE A 92 9.37 31.45 23.92
CA ILE A 92 8.87 30.54 24.97
C ILE A 92 9.95 30.29 26.04
N ARG A 93 11.23 30.16 25.65
CA ARG A 93 12.35 29.98 26.61
C ARG A 93 12.66 31.21 27.46
N SER A 94 12.24 32.41 27.07
CA SER A 94 12.48 33.64 27.84
C SER A 94 11.42 33.93 28.91
N ASN A 95 10.29 33.22 28.91
CA ASN A 95 9.16 33.50 29.82
C ASN A 95 9.00 32.50 30.99
N GLU A 96 9.87 31.49 31.11
CA GLU A 96 9.86 30.56 32.27
C GLU A 96 10.77 31.01 33.43
N ALA A 97 11.49 32.12 33.27
CA ALA A 97 12.39 32.66 34.29
C ALA A 97 11.76 33.87 35.02
N SER A 98 10.62 33.71 35.71
CA SER A 98 10.10 34.71 36.65
C SER A 98 8.89 34.20 37.45
N THR A 99 9.10 33.51 38.58
CA THR A 99 8.24 33.67 39.77
C THR A 99 8.98 33.26 41.06
N PRO A 100 8.76 33.94 42.19
CA PRO A 100 9.63 33.87 43.37
C PRO A 100 9.15 32.89 44.44
N VAL A 101 10.12 32.42 45.23
CA VAL A 101 10.02 31.57 46.42
C VAL A 101 9.44 32.33 47.63
N PRO A 102 8.65 31.69 48.51
CA PRO A 102 8.55 32.06 49.92
C PRO A 102 9.34 31.09 50.82
N SER A 103 10.00 31.68 51.81
CA SER A 103 11.01 31.12 52.72
C SER A 103 10.47 30.41 53.97
N GLN A 104 11.16 29.31 54.31
CA GLN A 104 11.66 28.83 55.63
C GLN A 104 10.71 28.51 56.81
N SER A 105 10.85 27.28 57.34
CA SER A 105 11.38 27.06 58.70
C SER A 105 11.91 25.62 58.88
N ASP A 106 13.00 25.53 59.64
CA ASP A 106 14.02 24.48 59.74
C ASP A 106 13.62 23.20 60.50
N THR A 107 14.29 22.06 60.23
CA THR A 107 15.35 21.48 61.10
C THR A 107 15.79 20.06 60.67
N ASP A 108 17.10 19.98 60.43
CA ASP A 108 18.08 18.97 60.87
C ASP A 108 18.16 17.53 60.32
N ALA A 109 19.30 17.34 59.62
CA ALA A 109 20.31 16.27 59.78
C ALA A 109 19.99 14.86 59.24
N ALA A 110 20.85 14.17 58.48
CA ALA A 110 22.27 14.33 58.17
C ALA A 110 22.66 13.51 56.92
N ALA A 111 23.73 13.98 56.26
CA ALA A 111 24.79 13.22 55.58
C ALA A 111 24.49 12.44 54.28
N ALA A 112 24.91 13.03 53.17
CA ALA A 112 25.35 12.37 51.93
C ALA A 112 26.73 11.67 52.15
N PRO A 113 27.26 10.78 51.27
CA PRO A 113 27.69 11.20 49.91
C PRO A 113 27.58 10.17 48.76
N VAL A 114 27.48 10.71 47.53
CA VAL A 114 28.27 10.44 46.29
C VAL A 114 28.66 8.98 45.96
N VAL A 115 28.34 8.47 44.75
CA VAL A 115 29.26 8.01 43.66
C VAL A 115 28.45 7.65 42.38
N GLU A 116 29.09 7.90 41.24
CA GLU A 116 28.74 7.72 39.82
C GLU A 116 28.49 6.27 39.32
N ASP A 117 27.83 6.20 38.15
CA ASP A 117 27.72 5.21 37.05
C ASP A 117 28.30 3.76 37.14
N ILE A 118 27.57 2.83 36.48
CA ILE A 118 28.00 1.75 35.54
C ILE A 118 27.30 0.38 35.75
N ASP A 119 26.65 -0.07 34.65
CA ASP A 119 26.35 -1.41 34.11
C ASP A 119 25.73 -2.59 34.91
N ALA A 120 24.89 -3.31 34.13
CA ALA A 120 24.82 -4.78 33.98
C ALA A 120 23.58 -5.53 34.52
N LEU A 121 22.83 -6.08 33.55
CA LEU A 121 22.42 -7.49 33.43
C LEU A 121 22.03 -8.25 34.70
N SER A 122 20.76 -8.67 34.76
CA SER A 122 20.21 -10.01 35.07
C SER A 122 18.83 -9.85 35.75
N SER A 123 17.75 -10.40 35.23
CA SER A 123 17.43 -11.80 35.50
C SER A 123 16.47 -12.37 34.45
N LEU A 124 16.90 -13.48 33.85
CA LEU A 124 16.09 -14.47 33.16
C LEU A 124 15.49 -15.43 34.20
N SER A 125 14.23 -15.79 34.02
CA SER A 125 13.65 -17.11 34.28
C SER A 125 12.34 -17.14 33.48
N GLY A 126 12.11 -17.94 32.45
CA GLY A 126 12.61 -19.28 32.19
C GLY A 126 11.37 -20.18 32.10
N GLU A 127 10.73 -20.26 30.94
CA GLU A 127 9.77 -21.32 30.63
C GLU A 127 10.31 -22.08 29.42
N GLN A 128 10.53 -23.37 29.63
CA GLN A 128 11.13 -24.31 28.69
C GLN A 128 10.13 -24.64 27.58
N ASP A 129 10.50 -24.30 26.35
CA ASP A 129 9.95 -24.92 25.15
C ASP A 129 10.46 -26.35 25.03
N VAL A 130 9.56 -27.31 25.18
CA VAL A 130 9.78 -28.69 24.73
C VAL A 130 9.26 -28.79 23.29
N LEU A 131 10.20 -28.90 22.36
CA LEU A 131 9.97 -29.43 21.03
C LEU A 131 9.69 -30.93 21.16
N ASP A 132 8.61 -31.42 20.57
CA ASP A 132 8.69 -32.71 19.87
C ASP A 132 7.68 -32.82 18.72
N LEU A 133 8.22 -33.31 17.62
CA LEU A 133 7.57 -33.71 16.38
C LEU A 133 6.85 -35.03 16.58
N GLN A 134 5.64 -35.17 16.05
CA GLN A 134 5.16 -36.44 15.48
C GLN A 134 3.96 -36.22 14.55
N ASP A 135 4.24 -36.36 13.27
CA ASP A 135 3.27 -36.81 12.26
C ASP A 135 2.81 -38.22 12.65
N GLN A 136 1.50 -38.41 12.84
CA GLN A 136 0.84 -39.69 12.57
C GLN A 136 -0.52 -39.42 11.94
N ASP A 137 -0.62 -39.78 10.66
CA ASP A 137 -1.85 -40.20 10.02
C ASP A 137 -2.52 -41.28 10.88
N LEU A 138 -3.64 -40.94 11.51
CA LEU A 138 -4.59 -41.90 12.06
C LEU A 138 -5.97 -41.61 11.46
N SER A 139 -6.20 -42.24 10.31
CA SER A 139 -7.52 -42.58 9.83
C SER A 139 -8.23 -43.44 10.87
N LEU A 140 -9.15 -42.85 11.62
CA LEU A 140 -10.17 -43.58 12.36
C LEU A 140 -11.54 -43.14 11.84
N ASN A 141 -12.09 -43.97 10.96
CA ASN A 141 -13.52 -44.14 10.78
C ASN A 141 -14.19 -44.24 12.15
N ILE A 142 -15.29 -43.52 12.36
CA ILE A 142 -16.52 -44.03 12.98
C ILE A 142 -17.62 -42.95 12.84
N CYS A 143 -18.61 -43.33 12.04
CA CYS A 143 -20.04 -42.97 12.02
C CYS A 143 -20.45 -41.52 11.75
N ASP A 144 -20.79 -41.30 10.47
CA ASP A 144 -21.85 -40.41 10.03
C ASP A 144 -23.17 -40.75 10.78
N ASP A 145 -23.57 -39.91 11.72
CA ASP A 145 -24.98 -39.77 12.08
C ASP A 145 -25.51 -38.50 11.41
N GLU A 146 -25.90 -38.67 10.15
CA GLU A 146 -26.80 -37.75 9.47
C GLU A 146 -28.12 -37.71 10.25
N LEU A 147 -28.40 -36.60 10.95
CA LEU A 147 -29.77 -36.25 11.29
C LEU A 147 -30.49 -35.79 10.01
N LYS A 148 -30.93 -36.78 9.22
CA LYS A 148 -31.99 -36.63 8.22
C LYS A 148 -33.28 -36.30 8.95
N LEU A 149 -33.71 -35.05 8.87
CA LEU A 149 -35.11 -34.70 9.07
C LEU A 149 -35.83 -34.77 7.72
N ASP A 150 -36.26 -35.98 7.38
CA ASP A 150 -37.38 -36.18 6.47
C ASP A 150 -38.66 -35.79 7.22
N VAL A 151 -39.29 -34.67 6.84
CA VAL A 151 -40.73 -34.51 7.00
C VAL A 151 -41.29 -33.84 5.75
N SER A 152 -41.96 -34.70 4.99
CA SER A 152 -42.92 -34.44 3.92
C SER A 152 -43.89 -33.29 4.19
N ASP A 153 -44.31 -32.64 3.10
CA ASP A 153 -45.50 -31.79 3.03
C ASP A 153 -46.65 -32.33 3.89
N SER A 154 -46.98 -31.61 4.95
CA SER A 154 -48.32 -31.59 5.51
C SER A 154 -48.52 -30.28 6.26
N GLU A 155 -49.64 -29.64 5.94
CA GLU A 155 -50.13 -28.41 6.52
C GLU A 155 -50.30 -28.57 8.03
N ASP A 156 -49.35 -28.06 8.82
CA ASP A 156 -49.57 -27.82 10.24
C ASP A 156 -48.69 -26.65 10.74
N PHE A 157 -48.98 -25.46 10.19
CA PHE A 157 -48.67 -24.17 10.82
C PHE A 157 -49.59 -23.99 12.05
N GLY A 158 -49.40 -24.85 13.06
CA GLY A 158 -50.31 -24.99 14.20
C GLY A 158 -49.57 -24.98 15.53
N ARG A 159 -49.26 -23.78 16.02
CA ARG A 159 -48.87 -23.50 17.42
C ARG A 159 -47.63 -24.22 17.95
N LEU A 160 -46.47 -23.60 17.74
CA LEU A 160 -45.42 -23.65 18.75
C LEU A 160 -45.83 -22.78 19.94
N SER A 161 -46.07 -23.46 21.05
CA SER A 161 -46.36 -22.90 22.36
C SER A 161 -45.23 -21.99 22.84
N GLY A 162 -45.55 -20.70 23.01
CA GLY A 162 -44.86 -19.80 23.93
C GLY A 162 -43.46 -19.34 23.52
N CYS A 163 -43.31 -18.64 22.39
CA CYS A 163 -42.27 -17.62 22.36
C CYS A 163 -42.67 -16.53 23.36
N GLU A 164 -41.88 -16.33 24.40
CA GLU A 164 -41.84 -15.06 25.11
C GLU A 164 -41.82 -13.93 24.07
N ALA A 165 -42.52 -12.82 24.32
CA ALA A 165 -42.54 -11.70 23.38
C ALA A 165 -41.09 -11.35 23.03
N ALA A 166 -40.71 -11.50 21.75
CA ALA A 166 -39.35 -11.23 21.31
C ALA A 166 -38.93 -9.85 21.77
N ASP A 167 -37.70 -9.73 22.30
CA ASP A 167 -37.19 -8.46 22.79
C ASP A 167 -37.32 -7.36 21.71
N ASP A 168 -37.64 -6.14 22.13
CA ASP A 168 -37.84 -4.99 21.25
C ASP A 168 -36.63 -4.74 20.33
N VAL A 169 -35.40 -5.02 20.81
CA VAL A 169 -34.18 -4.94 20.01
C VAL A 169 -34.19 -5.94 18.87
N CYS A 170 -34.62 -7.18 19.11
CA CYS A 170 -34.72 -8.21 18.07
C CYS A 170 -35.76 -7.84 17.01
N VAL A 171 -36.91 -7.30 17.43
CA VAL A 171 -37.98 -6.85 16.52
C VAL A 171 -37.47 -5.73 15.62
N LYS A 172 -36.83 -4.69 16.19
CA LYS A 172 -36.29 -3.56 15.44
C LYS A 172 -35.15 -3.96 14.50
N LEU A 173 -34.23 -4.82 14.95
CA LEU A 173 -33.15 -5.31 14.10
C LEU A 173 -33.70 -6.10 12.92
N ASN A 174 -34.69 -6.97 13.14
CA ASN A 174 -35.34 -7.70 12.06
C ASN A 174 -36.01 -6.73 11.07
N GLU A 175 -36.74 -5.72 11.55
CA GLU A 175 -37.33 -4.69 10.67
C GLU A 175 -36.26 -3.98 9.82
N LEU A 176 -35.13 -3.57 10.42
CA LEU A 176 -34.04 -2.92 9.70
C LEU A 176 -33.40 -3.83 8.65
N ILE A 177 -33.31 -5.13 8.91
CA ILE A 177 -32.79 -6.13 7.95
C ILE A 177 -33.80 -6.36 6.81
N GLN A 178 -35.08 -6.56 7.14
CA GLN A 178 -36.14 -6.82 6.15
C GLN A 178 -36.36 -5.61 5.23
N THR A 179 -36.26 -4.40 5.77
CA THR A 179 -36.34 -3.15 4.99
C THR A 179 -35.04 -2.80 4.26
N CYS A 180 -34.02 -3.67 4.31
CA CYS A 180 -32.70 -3.48 3.70
C CYS A 180 -31.96 -2.21 4.16
N LYS A 181 -32.32 -1.65 5.32
CA LYS A 181 -31.59 -0.55 5.97
C LYS A 181 -30.28 -1.03 6.58
N ILE A 182 -30.22 -2.31 6.99
CA ILE A 182 -28.99 -3.04 7.31
C ILE A 182 -28.84 -4.17 6.29
N PRO A 183 -28.14 -3.93 5.17
CA PRO A 183 -27.96 -4.95 4.14
C PRO A 183 -27.04 -6.07 4.63
N LYS A 184 -27.36 -7.31 4.24
CA LYS A 184 -26.66 -8.51 4.71
C LYS A 184 -25.21 -8.61 4.22
N ASP A 185 -24.88 -7.94 3.13
CA ASP A 185 -23.53 -7.88 2.56
C ASP A 185 -22.64 -6.82 3.24
N LYS A 186 -23.17 -5.97 4.13
CA LYS A 186 -22.43 -4.89 4.78
C LYS A 186 -21.86 -5.28 6.13
N ILE A 187 -20.79 -4.56 6.50
CA ILE A 187 -19.99 -4.84 7.70
C ILE A 187 -20.81 -4.88 8.99
N MET A 188 -21.81 -3.99 9.15
CA MET A 188 -22.66 -3.95 10.34
C MET A 188 -23.42 -5.26 10.55
N TYR A 189 -24.01 -5.82 9.48
CA TYR A 189 -24.73 -7.09 9.57
C TYR A 189 -23.77 -8.24 9.88
N LYS A 190 -22.67 -8.33 9.12
CA LYS A 190 -21.67 -9.40 9.28
C LYS A 190 -21.10 -9.42 10.70
N TYR A 191 -20.76 -8.24 11.22
CA TYR A 191 -20.27 -8.06 12.58
C TYR A 191 -21.28 -8.48 13.63
N LEU A 192 -22.52 -7.98 13.58
CA LEU A 192 -23.57 -8.35 14.53
C LEU A 192 -23.84 -9.86 14.50
N LYS A 193 -23.93 -10.45 13.30
CA LYS A 193 -24.12 -11.88 13.11
C LYS A 193 -23.02 -12.70 13.79
N ASP A 194 -21.76 -12.29 13.64
CA ASP A 194 -20.62 -13.01 14.20
C ASP A 194 -20.51 -12.84 15.71
N THR A 195 -20.69 -11.62 16.22
CA THR A 195 -20.62 -11.33 17.65
C THR A 195 -21.71 -12.09 18.40
N VAL A 196 -22.96 -12.07 17.90
CA VAL A 196 -24.07 -12.82 18.52
C VAL A 196 -23.79 -14.33 18.47
N HIS A 197 -23.30 -14.86 17.33
CA HIS A 197 -22.95 -16.28 17.24
C HIS A 197 -21.86 -16.68 18.21
N ILE A 198 -20.86 -15.84 18.46
CA ILE A 198 -19.75 -16.17 19.37
C ILE A 198 -20.19 -16.26 20.82
N MET A 199 -21.20 -15.48 21.20
CA MET A 199 -21.79 -15.58 22.54
C MET A 199 -22.54 -16.91 22.71
N ILE A 200 -22.99 -17.55 21.63
CA ILE A 200 -23.67 -18.86 21.68
C ILE A 200 -22.67 -20.01 21.48
N ASN A 201 -21.75 -19.86 20.52
CA ASN A 201 -20.74 -20.82 20.14
C ASN A 201 -19.39 -20.12 20.01
N TYR A 202 -18.54 -20.32 21.01
CA TYR A 202 -17.21 -19.72 21.08
C TYR A 202 -16.33 -20.02 19.85
N ASP A 203 -16.45 -21.22 19.26
CA ASP A 203 -15.62 -21.66 18.15
C ASP A 203 -16.08 -21.12 16.79
N HIS A 204 -17.09 -20.26 16.77
CA HIS A 204 -17.56 -19.58 15.56
C HIS A 204 -16.42 -18.80 14.88
N LYS A 205 -16.32 -18.96 13.56
CA LYS A 205 -15.33 -18.27 12.74
C LYS A 205 -15.89 -16.95 12.26
N TYR A 206 -15.23 -15.85 12.64
CA TYR A 206 -15.52 -14.53 12.07
C TYR A 206 -15.45 -14.52 10.55
N ASP A 207 -16.38 -13.80 9.92
CA ASP A 207 -16.38 -13.41 8.52
C ASP A 207 -15.06 -12.67 8.21
N PRO A 208 -14.39 -12.97 7.08
CA PRO A 208 -13.16 -12.29 6.68
C PRO A 208 -13.25 -10.77 6.68
N ASP A 209 -14.39 -10.20 6.27
CA ASP A 209 -14.57 -8.74 6.19
C ASP A 209 -14.62 -8.12 7.58
N VAL A 210 -15.15 -8.85 8.58
CA VAL A 210 -15.14 -8.40 9.98
C VAL A 210 -13.72 -8.35 10.51
N VAL A 211 -12.91 -9.36 10.18
CA VAL A 211 -11.51 -9.37 10.60
C VAL A 211 -10.72 -8.24 9.94
N GLU A 212 -10.94 -8.00 8.64
CA GLU A 212 -10.27 -6.93 7.91
C GLU A 212 -10.70 -5.52 8.37
N PHE A 213 -11.99 -5.37 8.71
CA PHE A 213 -12.48 -4.14 9.33
C PHE A 213 -11.77 -3.86 10.67
N PHE A 214 -11.58 -4.88 11.52
CA PHE A 214 -10.83 -4.74 12.76
C PHE A 214 -9.34 -4.47 12.55
N ASN A 215 -8.71 -5.09 11.53
CA ASN A 215 -7.34 -4.74 11.12
C ASN A 215 -7.23 -3.26 10.73
N THR A 216 -8.24 -2.72 10.03
CA THR A 216 -8.31 -1.30 9.65
C THR A 216 -8.44 -0.39 10.87
N ILE A 217 -9.24 -0.78 11.87
CA ILE A 217 -9.33 -0.05 13.13
C ILE A 217 -8.01 -0.08 13.89
N GLU A 218 -7.33 -1.23 13.94
CA GLU A 218 -6.00 -1.33 14.56
C GLU A 218 -4.98 -0.45 13.86
N TYR A 219 -5.03 -0.40 12.53
CA TYR A 219 -4.14 0.43 11.73
C TYR A 219 -4.33 1.93 12.03
N LEU A 220 -5.57 2.40 12.14
CA LEU A 220 -5.88 3.82 12.37
C LEU A 220 -5.78 4.25 13.84
N GLY A 221 -6.19 3.38 14.77
CA GLY A 221 -6.34 3.70 16.20
C GLY A 221 -5.42 2.92 17.13
N GLY A 222 -4.61 2.00 16.60
CA GLY A 222 -3.74 1.13 17.39
C GLY A 222 -4.46 0.00 18.12
N GLY A 223 -3.67 -0.89 18.73
CA GLY A 223 -4.18 -2.03 19.49
C GLY A 223 -5.03 -1.66 20.71
N SER A 224 -4.80 -0.48 21.30
CA SER A 224 -5.62 0.04 22.40
C SER A 224 -7.06 0.28 21.96
N THR A 225 -7.28 0.86 20.78
CA THR A 225 -8.62 1.13 20.23
C THR A 225 -9.36 -0.17 19.96
N VAL A 226 -8.70 -1.15 19.35
CA VAL A 226 -9.29 -2.48 19.10
C VAL A 226 -9.61 -3.20 20.40
N ASN A 227 -8.69 -3.18 21.38
CA ASN A 227 -8.93 -3.78 22.68
C ASN A 227 -10.07 -3.08 23.43
N PHE A 228 -10.20 -1.77 23.30
CA PHE A 228 -11.32 -1.02 23.86
C PHE A 228 -12.64 -1.42 23.20
N LEU A 229 -12.73 -1.50 21.88
CA LEU A 229 -13.97 -1.90 21.20
C LEU A 229 -14.37 -3.34 21.53
N ARG A 230 -13.39 -4.25 21.54
CA ARG A 230 -13.62 -5.67 21.82
C ARG A 230 -13.99 -5.92 23.28
N GLY A 231 -13.34 -5.20 24.21
CA GLY A 231 -13.34 -5.54 25.63
C GLY A 231 -12.45 -6.76 25.94
N PRO A 232 -12.31 -7.10 27.24
CA PRO A 232 -11.52 -8.25 27.68
C PRO A 232 -12.01 -9.60 27.14
N MET A 233 -13.30 -9.74 26.80
CA MET A 233 -13.90 -11.04 26.41
C MET A 233 -13.56 -12.10 27.48
N PHE A 234 -13.08 -13.28 27.07
CA PHE A 234 -12.66 -14.39 27.93
C PHE A 234 -11.20 -14.29 28.41
N HIS A 235 -10.66 -13.09 28.60
CA HIS A 235 -9.28 -12.93 29.04
C HIS A 235 -9.06 -13.59 30.42
N GLY A 236 -7.93 -14.28 30.60
CA GLY A 236 -7.59 -14.97 31.85
C GLY A 236 -8.12 -16.40 31.99
N GLN A 237 -8.97 -16.90 31.08
CA GLN A 237 -9.57 -18.24 31.20
C GLN A 237 -8.72 -19.41 30.63
N GLY A 238 -7.49 -19.14 30.20
CA GLY A 238 -6.56 -20.17 29.70
C GLY A 238 -6.99 -20.88 28.41
N ARG A 239 -6.20 -21.89 28.00
CA ARG A 239 -6.59 -22.86 26.96
C ARG A 239 -7.28 -24.04 27.66
N GLY A 240 -8.52 -24.35 27.29
CA GLY A 240 -9.30 -25.46 27.88
C GLY A 240 -10.23 -25.07 29.02
N GLY A 241 -10.26 -23.79 29.44
CA GLY A 241 -11.32 -23.30 30.33
C GLY A 241 -12.68 -23.34 29.66
N ILE A 242 -13.72 -23.66 30.42
CA ILE A 242 -15.11 -23.58 29.96
C ILE A 242 -15.41 -22.10 29.71
N ARG A 243 -15.81 -21.75 28.49
CA ARG A 243 -16.07 -20.37 28.06
C ARG A 243 -17.58 -20.17 27.98
N ASN A 244 -18.19 -19.75 29.09
CA ASN A 244 -19.61 -19.44 29.13
C ASN A 244 -19.85 -18.00 28.70
N ALA A 245 -20.95 -17.73 27.99
CA ALA A 245 -21.31 -16.39 27.54
C ALA A 245 -21.36 -15.36 28.67
N GLU A 246 -21.75 -15.78 29.87
CA GLU A 246 -21.86 -14.96 31.08
C GLU A 246 -20.50 -14.46 31.58
N ASP A 247 -19.42 -15.20 31.28
CA ASP A 247 -18.06 -14.82 31.65
C ASP A 247 -17.41 -13.89 30.62
N ALA A 248 -18.06 -13.69 29.47
CA ALA A 248 -17.56 -12.84 28.41
C ALA A 248 -17.74 -11.37 28.79
N ALA A 249 -16.68 -10.74 29.30
CA ALA A 249 -16.65 -9.30 29.51
C ALA A 249 -16.38 -8.57 28.19
N CYS A 250 -17.31 -8.67 27.22
CA CYS A 250 -17.22 -7.96 25.96
C CYS A 250 -17.74 -6.53 26.08
N ASN A 251 -17.11 -5.59 25.36
CA ASN A 251 -17.73 -4.29 25.12
C ASN A 251 -18.68 -4.44 23.93
N LEU A 252 -18.19 -4.19 22.71
CA LEU A 252 -18.92 -4.53 21.49
C LEU A 252 -18.60 -5.96 21.01
N GLY A 253 -17.51 -6.54 21.49
CA GLY A 253 -16.98 -7.82 21.01
C GLY A 253 -16.17 -7.69 19.72
N GLY A 254 -15.59 -8.78 19.24
CA GLY A 254 -14.77 -8.79 18.03
C GLY A 254 -13.59 -9.76 18.06
N PRO A 255 -12.90 -9.91 16.92
CA PRO A 255 -11.84 -10.90 16.76
C PRO A 255 -10.67 -10.61 17.70
N SER A 256 -10.13 -11.68 18.30
CA SER A 256 -8.91 -11.59 19.10
C SER A 256 -7.71 -11.17 18.24
N LYS A 257 -6.67 -10.60 18.84
CA LYS A 257 -5.41 -10.30 18.14
C LYS A 257 -4.83 -11.53 17.45
N ARG A 258 -4.89 -12.70 18.08
CA ARG A 258 -4.47 -13.97 17.47
C ARG A 258 -5.28 -14.32 16.22
N THR A 259 -6.59 -14.06 16.22
CA THR A 259 -7.47 -14.29 15.07
C THR A 259 -7.15 -13.31 13.94
N GLN A 260 -6.92 -12.04 14.29
CA GLN A 260 -6.49 -11.00 13.36
C GLN A 260 -5.14 -11.38 12.75
N ASP A 261 -4.11 -11.66 13.54
CA ASP A 261 -2.76 -12.02 13.08
C ASP A 261 -2.75 -13.26 12.17
N LYS A 262 -3.58 -14.27 12.47
CA LYS A 262 -3.74 -15.46 11.60
C LYS A 262 -4.33 -15.14 10.22
N LYS A 263 -5.15 -14.09 10.14
CA LYS A 263 -5.86 -13.68 8.92
C LYS A 263 -5.30 -12.39 8.30
N ARG A 264 -4.29 -11.77 8.92
CA ARG A 264 -3.61 -10.61 8.37
C ARG A 264 -3.10 -10.95 6.98
N GLY A 265 -3.25 -10.00 6.06
CA GLY A 265 -2.74 -10.12 4.70
C GLY A 265 -1.29 -10.59 4.67
N GLY A 266 -0.92 -11.24 3.57
CA GLY A 266 0.47 -11.56 3.30
C GLY A 266 1.31 -10.28 3.25
N TYR A 267 2.57 -10.38 3.66
CA TYR A 267 3.58 -9.37 3.37
C TYR A 267 4.77 -10.06 2.73
N THR A 268 5.63 -9.28 2.11
CA THR A 268 6.86 -9.79 1.51
C THR A 268 8.08 -9.21 2.19
N THR A 269 9.12 -10.03 2.26
CA THR A 269 10.48 -9.64 2.64
C THR A 269 11.39 -9.56 1.41
N LYS A 270 10.87 -9.90 0.22
CA LYS A 270 11.61 -9.84 -1.05
C LYS A 270 11.40 -8.48 -1.71
N SER A 271 12.45 -8.01 -2.36
CA SER A 271 12.38 -6.88 -3.27
C SER A 271 11.59 -7.24 -4.53
N GLY A 272 10.79 -6.33 -5.06
CA GLY A 272 10.08 -6.51 -6.32
C GLY A 272 8.77 -5.73 -6.42
N VAL A 273 8.15 -5.83 -7.60
CA VAL A 273 6.79 -5.35 -7.85
C VAL A 273 5.80 -6.29 -7.17
N LEU A 274 4.93 -5.75 -6.33
CA LEU A 274 3.91 -6.48 -5.58
C LEU A 274 2.75 -6.84 -6.51
N LYS A 275 2.57 -8.14 -6.79
CA LYS A 275 1.62 -8.63 -7.79
C LYS A 275 0.21 -8.14 -7.51
N ASP A 276 -0.26 -8.31 -6.28
CA ASP A 276 -1.63 -8.02 -5.89
C ASP A 276 -1.93 -6.53 -5.92
N LEU A 277 -0.97 -5.67 -5.51
CA LEU A 277 -1.13 -4.22 -5.59
C LEU A 277 -1.10 -3.71 -7.02
N HIS A 278 -0.24 -4.29 -7.88
CA HIS A 278 -0.22 -3.94 -9.29
C HIS A 278 -1.52 -4.36 -10.01
N LEU A 279 -2.05 -5.56 -9.73
CA LEU A 279 -3.35 -6.01 -10.23
C LEU A 279 -4.50 -5.14 -9.73
N ALA A 280 -4.47 -4.77 -8.44
CA ALA A 280 -5.45 -3.87 -7.85
C ALA A 280 -5.44 -2.51 -8.54
N PHE A 281 -4.25 -1.92 -8.78
CA PHE A 281 -4.13 -0.67 -9.50
C PHE A 281 -4.72 -0.74 -10.91
N ILE A 282 -4.35 -1.74 -11.72
CA ILE A 282 -4.89 -1.86 -13.09
C ILE A 282 -6.40 -2.07 -13.05
N THR A 283 -6.91 -2.84 -12.09
CA THR A 283 -8.34 -3.09 -11.94
C THR A 283 -9.09 -1.82 -11.60
N LEU A 284 -8.66 -1.09 -10.56
CA LEU A 284 -9.27 0.17 -10.16
C LEU A 284 -9.21 1.22 -11.28
N ALA A 285 -8.06 1.37 -11.94
CA ALA A 285 -7.90 2.29 -13.07
C ALA A 285 -8.76 1.91 -14.29
N ASN A 286 -9.15 0.63 -14.41
CA ASN A 286 -10.01 0.17 -15.49
C ASN A 286 -11.50 0.35 -15.17
N GLU A 287 -11.88 0.44 -13.89
CA GLU A 287 -13.26 0.65 -13.46
C GLU A 287 -13.73 2.08 -13.75
N ASN A 288 -14.98 2.23 -14.19
CA ASN A 288 -15.56 3.55 -14.50
C ASN A 288 -15.67 4.46 -13.26
N THR A 289 -15.72 3.88 -12.06
CA THR A 289 -15.85 4.59 -10.79
C THR A 289 -14.60 5.40 -10.43
N SER A 290 -13.41 5.00 -10.90
CA SER A 290 -12.16 5.68 -10.59
C SER A 290 -11.92 6.96 -11.40
N ASN A 291 -12.75 7.21 -12.42
CA ASN A 291 -12.61 8.35 -13.34
C ASN A 291 -11.19 8.49 -13.92
N VAL A 292 -10.47 7.38 -14.14
CA VAL A 292 -9.16 7.40 -14.78
C VAL A 292 -9.35 7.29 -16.30
N PRO A 293 -9.10 8.36 -17.08
CA PRO A 293 -9.20 8.28 -18.52
C PRO A 293 -8.05 7.43 -19.08
N PRO A 294 -8.30 6.55 -20.05
CA PRO A 294 -7.24 5.83 -20.73
C PRO A 294 -6.38 6.79 -21.54
N PHE A 295 -5.09 6.49 -21.61
CA PHE A 295 -4.14 7.20 -22.48
C PHE A 295 -4.35 6.83 -23.94
N ILE A 296 -4.63 5.55 -24.20
CA ILE A 296 -5.06 5.01 -25.50
C ILE A 296 -6.18 4.02 -25.24
N GLU A 297 -7.26 4.10 -26.00
CA GLU A 297 -8.33 3.13 -25.96
C GLU A 297 -8.79 2.79 -27.37
N THR A 298 -8.76 1.50 -27.68
CA THR A 298 -9.31 0.91 -28.90
C THR A 298 -10.01 -0.38 -28.53
N GLU A 299 -10.66 -1.02 -29.51
CA GLU A 299 -11.25 -2.36 -29.32
C GLU A 299 -10.20 -3.41 -28.91
N SER A 300 -8.93 -3.25 -29.30
CA SER A 300 -7.87 -4.23 -29.04
C SER A 300 -7.10 -3.97 -27.75
N VAL A 301 -6.95 -2.71 -27.32
CA VAL A 301 -6.12 -2.34 -26.17
C VAL A 301 -6.68 -1.14 -25.43
N LYS A 302 -6.52 -1.16 -24.10
CA LYS A 302 -6.68 -0.02 -23.22
C LYS A 302 -5.38 0.20 -22.45
N VAL A 303 -4.75 1.35 -22.66
CA VAL A 303 -3.48 1.73 -22.05
C VAL A 303 -3.74 2.81 -21.02
N ILE A 304 -3.34 2.55 -19.78
CA ILE A 304 -3.38 3.52 -18.68
C ILE A 304 -2.01 4.19 -18.59
N GLY A 305 -1.96 5.49 -18.83
CA GLY A 305 -0.73 6.25 -18.65
C GLY A 305 -0.45 6.48 -17.16
N VAL A 306 0.76 6.19 -16.72
CA VAL A 306 1.19 6.38 -15.32
C VAL A 306 2.53 7.10 -15.22
N ALA A 307 2.69 7.83 -14.12
CA ALA A 307 3.98 8.29 -13.60
C ALA A 307 4.41 7.35 -12.47
N MET A 308 5.67 6.95 -12.46
CA MET A 308 6.31 6.18 -11.40
C MET A 308 7.17 7.11 -10.56
N GLU A 309 7.01 7.04 -9.24
CA GLU A 309 7.79 7.82 -8.29
C GLU A 309 8.49 6.87 -7.32
N ASN A 310 9.78 7.07 -7.11
CA ASN A 310 10.58 6.26 -6.19
C ASN A 310 11.11 7.12 -5.05
N ASP A 311 10.88 6.67 -3.82
CA ASP A 311 11.32 7.35 -2.60
C ASP A 311 12.03 6.38 -1.66
N GLY A 312 13.27 6.73 -1.29
CA GLY A 312 14.13 5.95 -0.42
C GLY A 312 13.89 6.27 1.05
N THR A 313 13.44 5.28 1.83
CA THR A 313 13.29 5.41 3.29
C THR A 313 14.43 4.71 4.01
N PRO A 314 15.26 5.44 4.79
CA PRO A 314 16.33 4.83 5.58
C PRO A 314 15.78 3.83 6.60
N LEU A 315 16.40 2.65 6.65
CA LEU A 315 16.11 1.61 7.63
C LEU A 315 17.23 1.52 8.65
N LYS A 316 16.87 1.20 9.90
CA LYS A 316 17.86 0.87 10.93
C LYS A 316 18.59 -0.40 10.49
N PRO A 317 19.93 -0.36 10.32
CA PRO A 317 20.69 -1.54 9.95
C PRO A 317 20.57 -2.61 11.03
N GLY A 318 20.21 -3.83 10.65
CA GLY A 318 20.05 -4.93 11.59
C GLY A 318 19.55 -6.19 10.90
N ILE A 319 19.78 -7.32 11.56
CA ILE A 319 19.26 -8.63 11.14
C ILE A 319 18.19 -9.01 12.17
N GLN A 320 17.04 -9.45 11.69
CA GLN A 320 15.95 -9.95 12.54
C GLN A 320 15.49 -11.30 11.99
N PHE A 321 14.97 -12.15 12.87
CA PHE A 321 14.31 -13.37 12.45
C PHE A 321 12.83 -13.09 12.27
N ASP A 322 12.31 -13.41 11.09
CA ASP A 322 10.89 -13.31 10.79
C ASP A 322 10.20 -14.63 11.15
N ASP A 323 9.39 -14.61 12.20
CA ASP A 323 8.70 -15.80 12.70
C ASP A 323 7.62 -16.32 11.75
N ARG A 324 7.06 -15.49 10.87
CA ARG A 324 6.00 -15.89 9.94
C ARG A 324 6.60 -16.55 8.70
N MET A 325 7.63 -15.94 8.15
CA MET A 325 8.34 -16.41 6.96
C MET A 325 9.41 -17.45 7.29
N LYS A 326 9.76 -17.60 8.58
CA LYS A 326 10.84 -18.48 9.08
C LYS A 326 12.19 -18.20 8.44
N THR A 327 12.50 -16.93 8.19
CA THR A 327 13.74 -16.49 7.51
C THR A 327 14.40 -15.32 8.23
N ASN A 328 15.71 -15.17 8.04
CA ASN A 328 16.42 -13.97 8.49
C ASN A 328 16.18 -12.83 7.51
N VAL A 329 15.73 -11.69 8.01
CA VAL A 329 15.49 -10.46 7.24
C VAL A 329 16.53 -9.39 7.60
N GLY A 330 16.70 -8.41 6.71
CA GLY A 330 17.70 -7.34 6.87
C GLY A 330 19.02 -7.58 6.14
N LEU A 331 19.12 -8.65 5.35
CA LEU A 331 20.22 -8.93 4.44
C LEU A 331 19.73 -9.06 3.00
N LYS A 332 20.54 -8.60 2.03
CA LYS A 332 20.26 -8.76 0.59
C LYS A 332 20.32 -10.22 0.14
N GLN A 333 21.19 -11.02 0.76
CA GLN A 333 21.31 -12.45 0.50
C GLN A 333 20.53 -13.24 1.56
N GLU A 334 19.94 -14.35 1.15
CA GLU A 334 19.31 -15.28 2.07
C GLU A 334 20.39 -15.98 2.92
N VAL A 335 20.22 -15.94 4.24
CA VAL A 335 21.13 -16.56 5.19
C VAL A 335 20.37 -17.62 5.97
N ASP A 336 20.56 -18.86 5.53
CA ASP A 336 20.05 -20.07 6.17
C ASP A 336 21.17 -20.77 6.97
N ILE A 337 20.81 -21.88 7.62
CA ILE A 337 21.76 -22.69 8.41
C ILE A 337 22.91 -23.19 7.52
N LYS A 338 22.64 -23.51 6.25
CA LYS A 338 23.64 -23.99 5.31
C LYS A 338 24.66 -22.90 4.99
N PHE A 339 24.20 -21.69 4.66
CA PHE A 339 25.06 -20.54 4.43
C PHE A 339 26.02 -20.29 5.59
N VAL A 340 25.52 -20.33 6.82
CA VAL A 340 26.34 -20.10 8.03
C VAL A 340 27.39 -21.19 8.23
N ARG A 341 27.04 -22.45 7.96
CA ARG A 341 28.00 -23.58 8.02
C ARG A 341 29.10 -23.45 6.98
N ASP A 342 28.73 -23.03 5.77
CA ASP A 342 29.65 -22.88 4.64
C ASP A 342 30.53 -21.61 4.77
N ASN A 343 30.10 -20.62 5.57
CA ASN A 343 30.77 -19.33 5.74
C ASN A 343 31.01 -19.00 7.23
N PRO A 344 31.99 -19.64 7.91
CA PRO A 344 32.27 -19.39 9.33
C PRO A 344 32.73 -17.95 9.62
N ASN A 345 33.22 -17.22 8.62
CA ASN A 345 33.59 -15.81 8.74
C ASN A 345 32.44 -14.89 8.28
N LEU A 346 31.66 -14.40 9.24
CA LEU A 346 30.47 -13.58 8.99
C LEU A 346 30.76 -12.12 8.62
N ARG A 347 32.02 -11.73 8.40
CA ARG A 347 32.37 -10.36 7.95
C ARG A 347 31.72 -9.99 6.62
N ILE A 348 31.47 -10.98 5.77
CA ILE A 348 30.79 -10.84 4.47
C ILE A 348 29.38 -10.25 4.64
N LEU A 349 28.72 -10.51 5.78
CA LEU A 349 27.37 -10.01 6.03
C LEU A 349 27.30 -8.49 6.12
N ARG A 350 28.36 -7.79 6.58
CA ARG A 350 28.33 -6.33 6.77
C ARG A 350 28.05 -5.56 5.48
N GLY A 351 28.54 -6.04 4.34
CA GLY A 351 28.29 -5.43 3.03
C GLY A 351 26.89 -5.71 2.48
N ASN A 352 26.21 -6.72 3.04
CA ASN A 352 24.89 -7.17 2.62
C ASN A 352 23.75 -6.66 3.51
N ILE A 353 24.05 -5.90 4.57
CA ILE A 353 23.02 -5.33 5.44
C ILE A 353 22.19 -4.31 4.66
N ILE A 354 20.89 -4.53 4.68
CA ILE A 354 19.90 -3.61 4.15
C ILE A 354 19.86 -2.37 5.04
N THR A 355 19.92 -1.21 4.41
CA THR A 355 19.90 0.09 5.11
C THR A 355 18.81 1.01 4.59
N GLU A 356 18.05 0.58 3.59
CA GLU A 356 17.01 1.38 2.97
C GLU A 356 15.93 0.50 2.34
N ALA A 357 14.69 0.98 2.40
CA ALA A 357 13.60 0.50 1.57
C ALA A 357 13.22 1.59 0.58
N ASN A 358 13.41 1.33 -0.71
CA ASN A 358 12.95 2.17 -1.79
C ASN A 358 11.54 1.73 -2.19
N VAL A 359 10.56 2.60 -1.97
CA VAL A 359 9.16 2.31 -2.28
C VAL A 359 8.79 3.03 -3.56
N SER A 360 8.17 2.31 -4.48
CA SER A 360 7.70 2.87 -5.73
C SER A 360 6.20 3.00 -5.75
N PHE A 361 5.76 4.21 -6.05
CA PHE A 361 4.37 4.55 -6.31
C PHE A 361 4.15 4.65 -7.81
N ILE A 362 2.97 4.22 -8.25
CA ILE A 362 2.46 4.63 -9.56
C ILE A 362 1.24 5.50 -9.37
N THR A 363 1.20 6.58 -10.13
CA THR A 363 0.12 7.55 -10.13
C THR A 363 -0.38 7.70 -11.56
N SER A 364 -1.68 7.53 -11.75
CA SER A 364 -2.33 7.81 -13.03
C SER A 364 -2.03 9.26 -13.47
N LEU A 365 -1.87 9.52 -14.77
CA LEU A 365 -1.53 10.87 -15.25
C LEU A 365 -2.57 11.94 -14.91
N CYS A 366 -3.82 11.53 -14.65
CA CYS A 366 -4.90 12.41 -14.19
C CYS A 366 -4.88 12.69 -12.68
N ASN A 367 -4.01 12.02 -11.93
CA ASN A 367 -3.86 12.08 -10.47
C ASN A 367 -5.10 11.60 -9.67
N ASN A 368 -5.99 10.82 -10.27
CA ASN A 368 -7.19 10.30 -9.59
C ASN A 368 -6.92 8.98 -8.85
N LEU A 369 -5.90 8.24 -9.25
CA LEU A 369 -5.46 7.02 -8.60
C LEU A 369 -3.95 7.04 -8.40
N SER A 370 -3.51 6.73 -7.18
CA SER A 370 -2.11 6.54 -6.79
C SER A 370 -2.02 5.37 -5.81
N MET A 371 -1.07 4.47 -6.03
CA MET A 371 -0.83 3.32 -5.15
C MET A 371 0.65 2.97 -5.06
N PRO A 372 1.14 2.53 -3.88
CA PRO A 372 2.42 1.84 -3.80
C PRO A 372 2.30 0.50 -4.52
N ILE A 373 3.26 0.18 -5.38
CA ILE A 373 3.23 -1.06 -6.16
C ILE A 373 4.51 -1.87 -6.07
N ALA A 374 5.57 -1.34 -5.50
CA ALA A 374 6.82 -2.07 -5.34
C ALA A 374 7.61 -1.61 -4.13
N VAL A 375 8.44 -2.51 -3.64
CA VAL A 375 9.41 -2.23 -2.57
C VAL A 375 10.72 -2.91 -2.92
N TYR A 376 11.82 -2.19 -2.72
CA TYR A 376 13.17 -2.71 -2.96
C TYR A 376 14.07 -2.39 -1.77
N TYR A 377 14.64 -3.44 -1.20
CA TYR A 377 15.54 -3.33 -0.07
C TYR A 377 16.98 -3.20 -0.55
N LEU A 378 17.60 -2.07 -0.22
CA LEU A 378 18.92 -1.67 -0.73
C LEU A 378 19.96 -1.67 0.38
N THR A 379 21.18 -2.06 0.03
CA THR A 379 22.38 -1.92 0.87
C THR A 379 23.07 -0.59 0.53
N LYS A 380 23.97 -0.12 1.39
CA LYS A 380 24.78 1.08 1.10
C LYS A 380 25.63 0.95 -0.17
N SER A 381 26.13 -0.26 -0.45
CA SER A 381 27.02 -0.53 -1.58
C SER A 381 26.27 -0.79 -2.90
N GLY A 382 24.99 -1.18 -2.83
CA GLY A 382 24.18 -1.57 -3.99
C GLY A 382 23.41 -0.44 -4.66
N LYS A 383 23.89 0.81 -4.53
CA LYS A 383 23.29 2.02 -5.11
C LYS A 383 24.14 2.62 -6.22
N THR A 384 24.80 1.78 -7.01
CA THR A 384 25.58 2.26 -8.17
C THR A 384 24.65 2.76 -9.27
N GLY A 385 25.16 3.56 -10.20
CA GLY A 385 24.36 4.05 -11.32
C GLY A 385 23.85 2.91 -12.20
N GLU A 386 24.67 1.88 -12.39
CA GLU A 386 24.35 0.67 -13.14
C GLU A 386 23.27 -0.16 -12.43
N ASP A 387 23.42 -0.40 -11.12
CA ASP A 387 22.43 -1.14 -10.32
C ASP A 387 21.06 -0.45 -10.37
N MET A 388 21.04 0.88 -10.16
CA MET A 388 19.80 1.66 -10.17
C MET A 388 19.18 1.71 -11.58
N LYS A 389 20.01 1.77 -12.63
CA LYS A 389 19.56 1.72 -14.02
C LYS A 389 18.87 0.38 -14.32
N ASP A 390 19.51 -0.75 -14.04
CA ASP A 390 18.91 -2.07 -14.27
C ASP A 390 17.62 -2.25 -13.46
N PHE A 391 17.63 -1.80 -12.20
CA PHE A 391 16.48 -1.76 -11.33
C PHE A 391 15.28 -1.01 -11.94
N PHE A 392 15.45 0.24 -12.38
CA PHE A 392 14.36 1.02 -12.96
C PHE A 392 13.81 0.37 -14.24
N LEU A 393 14.69 -0.12 -15.12
CA LEU A 393 14.27 -0.71 -16.40
C LEU A 393 13.49 -2.02 -16.17
N GLU A 394 13.95 -2.88 -15.26
CA GLU A 394 13.25 -4.11 -14.91
C GLU A 394 11.87 -3.82 -14.31
N GLN A 395 11.82 -2.88 -13.36
CA GLN A 395 10.58 -2.50 -12.71
C GLN A 395 9.55 -1.97 -13.72
N VAL A 396 9.96 -1.07 -14.62
CA VAL A 396 9.06 -0.54 -15.65
C VAL A 396 8.59 -1.65 -16.60
N LYS A 397 9.47 -2.59 -16.98
CA LYS A 397 9.06 -3.74 -17.80
C LYS A 397 7.94 -4.55 -17.15
N ILE A 398 8.08 -4.85 -15.86
CA ILE A 398 7.06 -5.58 -15.09
C ILE A 398 5.76 -4.76 -15.01
N LEU A 399 5.84 -3.46 -14.74
CA LEU A 399 4.67 -2.59 -14.63
C LEU A 399 3.90 -2.45 -15.95
N GLN A 400 4.56 -2.64 -17.08
CA GLN A 400 3.90 -2.60 -18.38
C GLN A 400 3.27 -3.93 -18.79
N VAL A 401 3.39 -5.01 -18.02
CA VAL A 401 2.69 -6.28 -18.30
C VAL A 401 1.17 -6.06 -18.23
N CYS A 402 0.43 -6.61 -19.20
CA CYS A 402 -1.03 -6.46 -19.20
C CYS A 402 -1.71 -7.29 -18.09
N LYS A 403 -2.88 -6.84 -17.64
CA LYS A 403 -3.67 -7.47 -16.56
C LYS A 403 -3.81 -8.98 -16.74
N ALA A 404 -4.27 -9.42 -17.91
CA ALA A 404 -4.54 -10.83 -18.19
C ALA A 404 -3.27 -11.72 -18.27
N CYS A 405 -2.10 -11.12 -18.54
CA CYS A 405 -0.83 -11.83 -18.45
C CYS A 405 -0.33 -11.83 -17.01
N LEU A 406 -0.44 -10.70 -16.31
CA LEU A 406 -0.03 -10.54 -14.91
C LEU A 406 -0.77 -11.52 -13.99
N GLU A 407 -2.08 -11.70 -14.17
CA GLU A 407 -2.87 -12.69 -13.42
C GLU A 407 -2.27 -14.10 -13.49
N ARG A 408 -1.66 -14.45 -14.63
CA ARG A 408 -1.07 -15.77 -14.90
C ARG A 408 0.39 -15.91 -14.46
N ILE A 409 1.10 -14.80 -14.23
CA ILE A 409 2.48 -14.86 -13.74
C ILE A 409 2.44 -15.40 -12.31
N PRO A 410 3.13 -16.50 -11.97
CA PRO A 410 3.24 -16.92 -10.59
C PRO A 410 3.98 -15.86 -9.78
N SER A 411 3.47 -15.53 -8.59
CA SER A 411 4.17 -14.67 -7.65
C SER A 411 5.14 -15.50 -6.80
N ASP A 412 6.32 -14.95 -6.54
CA ASP A 412 7.28 -15.47 -5.56
C ASP A 412 7.26 -14.56 -4.33
N ASN A 413 6.76 -15.06 -3.20
CA ASN A 413 6.57 -14.25 -1.99
C ASN A 413 5.87 -12.90 -2.29
N HIS A 414 4.73 -12.94 -2.97
CA HIS A 414 3.95 -11.78 -3.42
C HIS A 414 4.61 -10.86 -4.46
N THR A 415 5.88 -11.07 -4.83
CA THR A 415 6.54 -10.28 -5.87
C THR A 415 6.43 -10.94 -7.25
N VAL A 416 6.47 -10.10 -8.29
CA VAL A 416 6.44 -10.51 -9.68
C VAL A 416 7.88 -10.61 -10.18
N GLN A 417 8.26 -11.79 -10.65
CA GLN A 417 9.50 -11.96 -11.42
C GLN A 417 9.28 -11.49 -12.85
N LEU A 418 10.34 -10.99 -13.50
CA LEU A 418 10.26 -10.60 -14.91
C LEU A 418 9.74 -11.77 -15.74
N PRO A 419 8.62 -11.61 -16.48
CA PRO A 419 8.04 -12.70 -17.24
C PRO A 419 8.96 -13.13 -18.38
N PRO A 420 8.91 -14.41 -18.80
CA PRO A 420 9.52 -14.83 -20.06
C PRO A 420 9.02 -13.95 -21.21
N GLU A 421 9.89 -13.65 -22.17
CA GLU A 421 9.62 -12.71 -23.27
C GLU A 421 8.33 -13.06 -24.05
N ASP A 422 8.01 -14.34 -24.13
CA ASP A 422 6.84 -14.84 -24.87
C ASP A 422 5.50 -14.64 -24.15
N LEU A 423 5.49 -14.43 -22.82
CA LEU A 423 4.24 -14.47 -22.05
C LEU A 423 3.34 -13.26 -22.33
N CYS A 424 3.93 -12.06 -22.44
CA CYS A 424 3.23 -10.81 -22.71
C CYS A 424 3.88 -10.06 -23.88
N CYS A 425 4.18 -10.78 -24.96
CA CYS A 425 4.81 -10.20 -26.15
C CYS A 425 3.85 -9.27 -26.90
N SER A 426 4.23 -7.99 -27.01
CA SER A 426 3.56 -6.98 -27.84
C SER A 426 4.49 -6.39 -28.90
N VAL A 427 5.61 -7.05 -29.17
CA VAL A 427 6.63 -6.59 -30.13
C VAL A 427 6.28 -7.07 -31.54
N CYS A 428 6.53 -6.21 -32.53
CA CYS A 428 6.52 -6.57 -33.94
C CYS A 428 7.73 -5.92 -34.61
N GLU A 429 8.66 -6.74 -35.09
CA GLU A 429 9.93 -6.26 -35.67
C GLU A 429 9.72 -5.36 -36.87
N GLU A 430 8.81 -5.71 -37.78
CA GLU A 430 8.48 -4.90 -38.95
C GLU A 430 7.93 -3.53 -38.55
N CYS A 431 7.07 -3.48 -37.52
CA CYS A 431 6.55 -2.22 -37.01
C CYS A 431 7.67 -1.34 -36.42
N LEU A 432 8.60 -1.95 -35.67
CA LEU A 432 9.72 -1.27 -35.05
C LEU A 432 10.70 -0.72 -36.08
N GLN A 433 11.10 -1.53 -37.06
CA GLN A 433 12.04 -1.14 -38.11
C GLN A 433 11.49 0.00 -38.97
N ASN A 434 10.20 -0.05 -39.30
CA ASN A 434 9.55 0.96 -40.15
C ASN A 434 9.10 2.21 -39.37
N GLY A 435 9.12 2.18 -38.03
CA GLY A 435 8.61 3.27 -37.19
C GLY A 435 7.11 3.55 -37.37
N LYS A 436 6.35 2.58 -37.90
CA LYS A 436 4.92 2.68 -38.19
C LYS A 436 4.26 1.30 -38.09
N VAL A 437 2.94 1.29 -37.91
CA VAL A 437 2.18 0.03 -37.88
C VAL A 437 2.23 -0.60 -39.28
N CYS A 438 2.65 -1.87 -39.39
CA CYS A 438 2.62 -2.61 -40.65
C CYS A 438 1.20 -3.09 -40.99
N ASP A 439 0.96 -3.48 -42.24
CA ASP A 439 -0.38 -3.82 -42.74
C ASP A 439 -1.03 -4.96 -41.92
N THR A 440 -0.25 -5.99 -41.59
CA THR A 440 -0.69 -7.10 -40.72
C THR A 440 -1.16 -6.59 -39.35
N CYS A 441 -0.44 -5.63 -38.76
CA CYS A 441 -0.81 -5.09 -37.45
C CYS A 441 -1.97 -4.09 -37.54
N ALA A 442 -2.11 -3.40 -38.67
CA ALA A 442 -3.23 -2.51 -38.95
C ALA A 442 -4.53 -3.31 -39.09
N GLU A 443 -4.51 -4.45 -39.79
CA GLU A 443 -5.63 -5.40 -39.86
C GLU A 443 -6.03 -5.91 -38.46
N ARG A 444 -5.04 -6.11 -37.58
CA ARG A 444 -5.24 -6.48 -36.17
C ARG A 444 -5.65 -5.31 -35.27
N LYS A 445 -5.98 -4.15 -35.85
CA LYS A 445 -6.40 -2.93 -35.14
C LYS A 445 -5.41 -2.51 -34.05
N GLN A 446 -4.11 -2.66 -34.30
CA GLN A 446 -3.07 -2.26 -33.35
C GLN A 446 -2.82 -0.75 -33.48
N PRO A 447 -2.87 0.03 -32.38
CA PRO A 447 -2.84 1.49 -32.47
C PRO A 447 -1.44 2.07 -32.65
N SER A 448 -0.38 1.30 -32.39
CA SER A 448 0.98 1.80 -32.36
C SER A 448 1.99 0.75 -32.78
N HIS A 449 3.14 1.21 -33.29
CA HIS A 449 4.32 0.37 -33.51
C HIS A 449 5.08 0.09 -32.20
N ILE A 450 4.76 0.82 -31.13
CA ILE A 450 5.47 0.78 -29.85
C ILE A 450 4.87 -0.31 -28.94
N PRO A 451 5.68 -1.22 -28.37
CA PRO A 451 5.18 -2.37 -27.62
C PRO A 451 4.31 -2.03 -26.40
N SER A 452 4.64 -0.98 -25.65
CA SER A 452 3.89 -0.58 -24.44
C SER A 452 2.51 0.01 -24.74
N LEU A 453 2.28 0.47 -25.98
CA LEU A 453 1.05 1.14 -26.40
C LEU A 453 0.08 0.24 -27.18
N ARG A 454 0.35 -1.05 -27.27
CA ARG A 454 -0.42 -1.98 -28.11
C ARG A 454 -0.74 -3.29 -27.38
N ALA A 455 -1.70 -4.05 -27.93
CA ALA A 455 -2.13 -5.31 -27.34
C ALA A 455 -1.02 -6.36 -27.43
N CYS A 456 -0.92 -7.22 -26.41
CA CYS A 456 -0.06 -8.40 -26.52
C CYS A 456 -0.71 -9.47 -27.39
N LYS A 457 0.13 -10.30 -28.03
CA LYS A 457 -0.28 -11.41 -28.90
C LYS A 457 -1.30 -12.32 -28.21
N ARG A 458 -1.07 -12.63 -26.93
CA ARG A 458 -1.97 -13.49 -26.15
C ARG A 458 -3.37 -12.93 -25.99
N CYS A 459 -3.51 -11.64 -25.67
CA CYS A 459 -4.83 -11.02 -25.55
C CYS A 459 -5.53 -10.94 -26.90
N TYR A 460 -4.78 -10.67 -27.97
CA TYR A 460 -5.29 -10.72 -29.33
C TYR A 460 -5.80 -12.12 -29.71
N ASP A 461 -4.99 -13.16 -29.50
CA ASP A 461 -5.36 -14.55 -29.81
C ASP A 461 -6.57 -15.03 -28.98
N ALA A 462 -6.72 -14.51 -27.76
CA ALA A 462 -7.86 -14.80 -26.88
C ALA A 462 -9.11 -13.93 -27.17
N GLY A 463 -9.06 -13.02 -28.15
CA GLY A 463 -10.18 -12.15 -28.51
C GLY A 463 -10.62 -11.20 -27.39
N GLN A 464 -9.73 -10.84 -26.47
CA GLN A 464 -10.02 -9.97 -25.33
C GLN A 464 -9.27 -8.65 -25.42
N GLN A 465 -9.87 -7.57 -24.92
CA GLN A 465 -9.21 -6.27 -24.85
C GLN A 465 -8.00 -6.33 -23.90
N CYS A 466 -6.83 -5.93 -24.39
CA CYS A 466 -5.61 -5.91 -23.61
C CYS A 466 -5.55 -4.66 -22.71
N VAL A 467 -5.72 -4.81 -21.39
CA VAL A 467 -5.61 -3.70 -20.43
C VAL A 467 -4.22 -3.67 -19.80
N ARG A 468 -3.48 -2.56 -19.90
CA ARG A 468 -2.12 -2.44 -19.34
C ARG A 468 -1.74 -1.02 -18.96
N CYS A 469 -0.69 -0.88 -18.15
CA CYS A 469 -0.07 0.41 -17.87
C CYS A 469 1.03 0.72 -18.89
N ALA A 470 1.26 2.01 -19.15
CA ALA A 470 2.46 2.53 -19.80
C ALA A 470 3.10 3.56 -18.87
N VAL A 471 4.32 3.28 -18.42
CA VAL A 471 5.06 4.21 -17.56
C VAL A 471 5.69 5.27 -18.45
N LEU A 472 5.17 6.49 -18.37
CA LEU A 472 5.61 7.59 -19.23
C LEU A 472 6.61 8.50 -18.52
N VAL A 473 6.53 8.56 -17.20
CA VAL A 473 7.38 9.42 -16.38
C VAL A 473 7.96 8.60 -15.24
N LEU A 474 9.26 8.73 -15.00
CA LEU A 474 9.92 8.28 -13.78
C LEU A 474 10.49 9.49 -13.04
N THR A 475 10.10 9.65 -11.79
CA THR A 475 10.67 10.63 -10.86
C THR A 475 11.39 9.91 -9.72
N THR A 476 12.58 10.39 -9.38
CA THR A 476 13.38 9.86 -8.28
C THR A 476 13.92 11.02 -7.45
N ASP A 477 14.44 10.73 -6.27
CA ASP A 477 15.26 11.70 -5.55
C ASP A 477 16.56 12.04 -6.33
N CYS A 478 17.28 13.06 -5.84
CA CYS A 478 18.53 13.53 -6.42
C CYS A 478 19.76 12.77 -5.91
N GLU A 479 19.61 11.55 -5.39
CA GLU A 479 20.76 10.76 -4.97
C GLU A 479 21.72 10.48 -6.15
N GLU A 480 23.01 10.38 -5.85
CA GLU A 480 24.05 10.28 -6.88
C GLU A 480 23.89 9.04 -7.77
N GLY A 481 23.50 7.90 -7.18
CA GLY A 481 23.21 6.66 -7.91
C GLY A 481 22.05 6.83 -8.88
N ASN A 482 20.95 7.42 -8.43
CA ASN A 482 19.77 7.70 -9.26
C ASN A 482 20.12 8.64 -10.40
N LYS A 483 20.84 9.73 -10.11
CA LYS A 483 21.31 10.67 -11.14
C LYS A 483 22.14 9.98 -12.22
N LYS A 484 23.12 9.16 -11.84
CA LYS A 484 23.95 8.39 -12.78
C LYS A 484 23.12 7.41 -13.59
N ALA A 485 22.15 6.74 -12.99
CA ALA A 485 21.22 5.88 -13.71
C ALA A 485 20.43 6.65 -14.77
N MET A 486 19.89 7.83 -14.44
CA MET A 486 19.19 8.67 -15.41
C MET A 486 20.08 9.10 -16.58
N GLU A 487 21.34 9.44 -16.32
CA GLU A 487 22.32 9.79 -17.36
C GLU A 487 22.60 8.60 -18.28
N LEU A 488 22.78 7.39 -17.73
CA LEU A 488 22.96 6.16 -18.49
C LEU A 488 21.75 5.85 -19.37
N ILE A 489 20.53 5.93 -18.82
CA ILE A 489 19.33 5.63 -19.61
C ILE A 489 19.11 6.70 -20.69
N SER A 490 19.35 7.98 -20.39
CA SER A 490 19.26 9.07 -21.37
C SER A 490 20.22 8.83 -22.54
N LYS A 491 21.45 8.39 -22.25
CA LYS A 491 22.43 8.01 -23.28
C LYS A 491 21.94 6.83 -24.13
N MET A 492 21.36 5.80 -23.52
CA MET A 492 20.76 4.67 -24.25
C MET A 492 19.60 5.10 -25.17
N GLN A 493 18.82 6.11 -24.76
CA GLN A 493 17.76 6.67 -25.60
C GLN A 493 18.33 7.46 -26.80
N GLU A 494 19.42 8.20 -26.60
CA GLU A 494 20.11 8.94 -27.67
C GLU A 494 20.75 7.99 -28.69
N GLU A 495 21.38 6.92 -28.20
CA GLU A 495 22.02 5.87 -29.01
C GLU A 495 21.02 4.88 -29.62
N ARG A 496 19.72 4.99 -29.29
CA ARG A 496 18.65 4.06 -29.69
C ARG A 496 18.92 2.60 -29.31
N SER A 497 19.66 2.39 -28.23
CA SER A 497 19.98 1.07 -27.67
C SER A 497 19.03 0.67 -26.52
N ILE A 498 18.12 1.55 -26.12
CA ILE A 498 17.09 1.25 -25.14
C ILE A 498 16.06 0.25 -25.69
N ASP A 499 15.55 -0.61 -24.81
CA ASP A 499 14.42 -1.49 -25.13
C ASP A 499 13.24 -0.68 -25.71
N PRO A 500 12.68 -1.06 -26.87
CA PRO A 500 11.56 -0.35 -27.49
C PRO A 500 10.34 -0.22 -26.59
N ALA A 501 10.12 -1.13 -25.64
CA ALA A 501 9.03 -1.02 -24.66
C ALA A 501 9.19 0.18 -23.71
N LEU A 502 10.40 0.73 -23.58
CA LEU A 502 10.77 1.82 -22.68
C LEU A 502 11.02 3.14 -23.42
N GLN A 503 10.74 3.19 -24.73
CA GLN A 503 11.08 4.32 -25.59
C GLN A 503 10.42 5.65 -25.19
N TYR A 504 9.24 5.61 -24.56
CA TYR A 504 8.51 6.81 -24.11
C TYR A 504 8.78 7.19 -22.66
N LEU A 505 9.63 6.44 -21.95
CA LEU A 505 9.93 6.74 -20.56
C LEU A 505 10.73 8.05 -20.48
N VAL A 506 10.19 9.04 -19.79
CA VAL A 506 10.84 10.33 -19.53
C VAL A 506 11.29 10.38 -18.08
N PHE A 507 12.51 10.84 -17.86
CA PHE A 507 13.12 10.92 -16.54
C PHE A 507 13.10 12.36 -16.01
N LEU A 508 12.66 12.51 -14.76
CA LEU A 508 12.64 13.78 -14.04
C LEU A 508 13.41 13.63 -12.72
N SER A 509 14.39 14.52 -12.51
CA SER A 509 15.16 14.69 -11.28
C SER A 509 14.80 16.01 -10.60
#